data_AF-A0A921BEK0-F1
#
_entry.id   AF-A0A921BEK0-F1
#
_cell.length_a   1.000
_cell.length_b   1.000
_cell.length_c   1.000
_cell.angle_alpha   90.00
_cell.angle_beta   90.00
_cell.angle_gamma   90.00
#
_symmetry.space_group_name_H-M   'P 1'
#
loop_
_entity.id
_entity.type
_entity.pdbx_description
1 polymer ?
#
loop_
_entity_poly.entity_id
_entity_poly.type
_entity_poly.pdbx_seq_one_letter_code
_entity_poly.pdbx_strand_id
1 'polypeptide(L)' 'MVNEVAINGMKPGAILINTSRGGVVDEEALRRALGERRLAAAGLDVFASEPLAPDDPLLSLR' A
#
# COMPACT_ATOMS: atom_id res chain seq x y z
N MET A 1 -10.80 6.44 3.19
CA MET A 1 -10.09 5.14 3.28
C MET A 1 -9.79 4.68 1.88
N VAL A 2 -8.53 4.40 1.57
CA VAL A 2 -8.05 3.87 0.30
C VAL A 2 -8.03 2.35 0.43
N ASN A 3 -9.06 1.70 -0.12
CA ASN A 3 -9.28 0.25 -0.06
C ASN A 3 -9.17 -0.38 -1.46
N GLU A 4 -9.40 -1.68 -1.58
CA GLU A 4 -9.31 -2.43 -2.84
C GLU A 4 -10.13 -1.81 -3.99
N VAL A 5 -11.37 -1.38 -3.72
CA VAL A 5 -12.22 -0.73 -4.73
C VAL A 5 -11.58 0.58 -5.23
N ALA A 6 -11.06 1.40 -4.30
CA ALA A 6 -10.39 2.65 -4.66
C ALA A 6 -9.11 2.40 -5.47
N ILE A 7 -8.29 1.43 -5.09
CA ILE A 7 -7.07 1.04 -5.80
C ILE A 7 -7.41 0.51 -7.20
N ASN A 8 -8.45 -0.33 -7.33
CA ASN A 8 -8.92 -0.86 -8.60
C ASN A 8 -9.56 0.18 -9.51
N GLY A 9 -9.89 1.37 -9.00
CA GLY A 9 -10.30 2.52 -9.81
C GLY A 9 -9.13 3.34 -10.39
N MET A 10 -7.89 3.12 -9.95
CA MET A 10 -6.74 3.91 -10.40
C MET A 10 -6.29 3.53 -11.82
N LYS A 11 -5.49 4.36 -12.49
CA LYS A 11 -4.85 3.95 -13.76
C LYS A 11 -3.95 2.72 -13.53
N PRO A 12 -3.90 1.73 -14.46
CA PRO A 12 -2.92 0.65 -14.38
C PRO A 12 -1.50 1.19 -14.25
N GLY A 13 -0.73 0.67 -13.29
CA GLY A 13 0.64 1.14 -13.04
C GLY A 13 0.73 2.48 -12.30
N ALA A 14 -0.34 2.94 -11.65
CA ALA A 14 -0.28 4.12 -10.78
C ALA A 14 0.70 3.91 -9.60
N ILE A 15 1.18 5.02 -9.04
CA ILE A 15 2.03 5.05 -7.85
C ILE A 15 1.22 5.65 -6.70
N LEU A 16 1.20 4.97 -5.56
CA LEU A 16 0.53 5.46 -4.34
C LEU A 16 1.56 6.03 -3.36
N ILE A 17 1.35 7.25 -2.87
CA ILE A 17 2.18 7.86 -1.81
C ILE A 17 1.28 8.18 -0.61
N ASN A 18 1.64 7.71 0.58
CA ASN A 18 0.95 8.04 1.83
C ASN A 18 1.91 8.60 2.88
N THR A 19 1.77 9.90 3.15
CA THR A 19 2.43 10.64 4.23
C THR A 19 1.41 11.25 5.21
N SER A 20 0.19 10.68 5.25
CA SER A 20 -0.92 11.21 6.05
C SER A 20 -1.05 10.50 7.39
N ARG A 21 -1.76 9.36 7.43
CA ARG A 21 -1.89 8.46 8.58
C ARG A 21 -1.91 7.01 8.09
N GLY A 22 -1.39 6.09 8.90
CA GLY A 22 -1.30 4.66 8.55
C GLY A 22 -2.64 4.02 8.19
N GLY A 23 -3.66 4.21 9.03
CA GLY A 23 -4.99 3.63 8.83
C GLY A 23 -5.82 4.22 7.66
N VAL A 24 -5.25 5.11 6.84
CA VAL A 24 -5.92 5.62 5.64
C VAL A 24 -5.94 4.57 4.54
N VAL A 25 -4.87 3.77 4.42
CA VAL A 25 -4.71 2.74 3.39
C VAL A 25 -4.99 1.36 3.99
N ASP A 26 -5.77 0.56 3.29
CA ASP A 26 -5.85 -0.88 3.57
C ASP A 26 -4.55 -1.55 3.09
N GLU A 27 -3.66 -1.87 4.04
CA GLU A 27 -2.33 -2.43 3.77
C GLU A 27 -2.38 -3.78 3.08
N GLU A 28 -3.40 -4.60 3.35
CA GLU A 28 -3.56 -5.90 2.69
C GLU A 28 -4.02 -5.72 1.23
N ALA A 29 -4.95 -4.79 0.97
CA ALA A 29 -5.32 -4.42 -0.39
C ALA A 29 -4.12 -3.82 -1.16
N LEU A 30 -3.31 -2.98 -0.50
CA LEU A 30 -2.09 -2.43 -1.08
C LEU A 30 -1.08 -3.53 -1.44
N ARG A 31 -0.82 -4.45 -0.51
CA ARG A 31 0.10 -5.57 -0.71
C ARG A 31 -0.31 -6.43 -1.92
N ARG A 32 -1.60 -6.76 -2.03
CA ARG A 32 -2.13 -7.48 -3.21
C ARG A 32 -1.92 -6.70 -4.49
N ALA A 33 -2.30 -5.42 -4.51
CA ALA A 33 -2.19 -4.58 -5.69
C ALA A 33 -0.74 -4.38 -6.19
N LEU A 34 0.24 -4.35 -5.27
CA LEU A 34 1.66 -4.32 -5.62
C LEU A 34 2.13 -5.68 -6.17
N GLY A 35 1.77 -6.78 -5.51
CA GLY A 35 2.11 -8.13 -5.97
C GLY A 35 1.53 -8.48 -7.36
N GLU A 36 0.33 -7.99 -7.65
CA GLU A 36 -0.33 -8.16 -8.95
C GLU A 36 0.12 -7.14 -10.01
N ARG A 37 1.03 -6.21 -9.66
CA ARG A 37 1.44 -5.08 -10.51
C ARG A 37 0.29 -4.19 -10.98
N ARG A 38 -0.80 -4.15 -10.21
CA ARG A 38 -1.91 -3.20 -10.43
C ARG A 38 -1.43 -1.77 -10.18
N LEU A 39 -0.64 -1.60 -9.11
CA LEU A 39 0.18 -0.43 -8.82
C LEU A 39 1.62 -0.71 -9.23
N ALA A 40 2.31 0.30 -9.75
CA ALA A 40 3.73 0.17 -10.11
C ALA A 40 4.63 0.27 -8.88
N ALA A 41 4.25 1.07 -7.87
CA ALA A 41 5.00 1.27 -6.64
C ALA A 41 4.12 1.90 -5.56
N ALA A 42 4.60 1.84 -4.31
CA ALA A 42 4.07 2.61 -3.19
C ALA A 42 5.19 3.22 -2.36
N GLY A 43 4.99 4.46 -1.90
CA GLY A 43 5.84 5.12 -0.91
C GLY A 43 5.05 5.42 0.35
N LEU A 44 5.47 4.86 1.49
CA LEU A 44 4.77 4.98 2.77
C LEU A 44 5.71 5.57 3.83
N ASP A 45 5.25 6.62 4.50
CA ASP A 45 5.92 7.21 5.67
C ASP A 45 5.24 6.80 6.99
N VAL A 46 4.00 6.28 6.89
CA VAL A 46 3.12 5.98 8.02
C VAL A 46 2.48 4.60 7.85
N PHE A 47 2.27 3.89 8.96
CA PHE A 47 1.77 2.50 8.98
C PHE A 47 0.65 2.32 10.00
N ALA A 48 -0.22 1.34 9.79
CA ALA A 48 -1.36 1.08 10.67
C ALA A 48 -0.92 0.74 12.11
N SER A 49 0.21 0.07 12.25
CA SER A 49 0.90 -0.17 13.52
C SER A 49 2.33 0.34 13.45
N GLU A 50 2.72 1.15 14.43
CA GLU A 50 4.06 1.70 14.53
C GLU A 50 4.67 1.37 15.91
N PRO A 51 5.93 0.90 15.98
CA PRO A 51 6.87 0.74 14.87
C PRO A 51 6.53 -0.44 13.94
N LEU A 52 6.89 -0.31 12.66
CA LEU A 52 6.69 -1.38 11.69
C LEU A 52 7.50 -2.63 12.08
N ALA A 53 6.87 -3.80 11.99
CA ALA A 53 7.53 -5.06 12.28
C ALA A 53 8.64 -5.33 11.23
N PRO A 54 9.84 -5.80 11.63
CA PRO A 54 10.92 -6.08 10.68
C PRO A 54 10.59 -7.14 9.62
N ASP A 55 9.63 -8.02 9.93
CA ASP A 55 9.12 -9.08 9.05
C ASP A 55 7.79 -8.72 8.37
N ASP A 56 7.41 -7.44 8.38
CA ASP A 56 6.19 -6.98 7.72
C ASP A 56 6.21 -7.33 6.21
N PRO A 57 5.15 -7.97 5.68
CA PRO A 57 5.10 -8.39 4.28
C PRO A 57 5.36 -7.27 3.27
N LEU A 58 4.99 -6.02 3.58
CA LEU A 58 5.22 -4.86 2.70
C LEU A 58 6.71 -4.60 2.45
N LEU A 59 7.59 -4.99 3.37
CA LEU A 59 9.05 -4.84 3.23
C LEU A 59 9.68 -5.87 2.29
N SER A 60 8.96 -6.95 1.96
CA SER A 60 9.48 -8.08 1.17
C SER A 60 9.09 -8.07 -0.32
N LEU A 61 8.26 -7.08 -0.72
CA LEU A 61 7.76 -6.96 -2.09
C LEU A 61 8.90 -6.62 -3.08
N ARG A 62 8.86 -7.21 -4.28
CA ARG A 62 9.86 -7.05 -5.35
C ARG A 62 9.25 -6.57 -6.65
#